data_AF-A0A5C7XMF4-F1
#
_entry.id   AF-A0A5C7XMF4-F1
#
_cell.length_a   1.000
_cell.length_b   1.000
_cell.length_c   1.000
_cell.angle_alpha   90.00
_cell.angle_beta   90.00
_cell.angle_gamma   90.00
#
_symmetry.space_group_name_H-M   'P 1'
#
loop_
_entity.id
_entity.type
_entity.pdbx_description
1 polymer ?
#
loop_
_entity_poly.entity_id
_entity_poly.type
_entity_poly.pdbx_seq_one_letter_code
_entity_poly.pdbx_strand_id
1 'polypeptide(L)'
;MFVQPMWSDEVERIGFRRCTPLGYALHGIGGLLGFIGLLSLFASLAYAAYRGIAGTFDTSLLWMPVAGLGFGVVGGSLTALARSLAKRKSYRYDYASRMSCWREGGAERTYSFDDWQAERQR
;
A
#
# COMPACT_ATOMS: atom_id res chain seq x y z
N MET A 1 4.40 -1.19 7.43
CA MET A 1 5.11 0.11 7.40
C MET A 1 5.74 0.32 6.03
N PHE A 2 6.63 -0.58 5.59
CA PHE A 2 7.25 -0.48 4.27
C PHE A 2 6.63 -1.38 3.19
N VAL A 3 6.23 -2.60 3.55
CA VAL A 3 5.55 -3.53 2.63
C VAL A 3 4.05 -3.53 2.96
N GLN A 4 3.24 -3.15 1.99
CA GLN A 4 1.78 -3.20 2.07
C GLN A 4 1.29 -4.56 1.55
N PRO A 5 0.21 -5.14 2.11
CA PRO A 5 -0.31 -6.39 1.60
C PRO A 5 -0.78 -6.19 0.16
N MET A 6 -0.21 -6.99 -0.75
CA MET A 6 -0.59 -6.98 -2.15
C MET A 6 -1.96 -7.65 -2.32
N TRP A 7 -2.67 -7.26 -3.37
CA TRP A 7 -3.95 -7.88 -3.73
C TRP A 7 -3.76 -9.37 -4.00
N SER A 8 -4.68 -10.21 -3.53
CA SER A 8 -4.68 -11.64 -3.82
C SER A 8 -4.94 -11.92 -5.29
N ASP A 9 -5.74 -11.06 -5.92
CA ASP A 9 -6.11 -11.16 -7.32
C ASP A 9 -6.62 -9.82 -7.87
N GLU A 10 -6.90 -9.84 -9.17
CA GLU A 10 -7.33 -8.69 -9.94
C GLU A 10 -8.76 -8.25 -9.59
N VAL A 11 -9.60 -9.16 -9.10
CA VAL A 11 -10.99 -8.86 -8.69
C VAL A 11 -10.97 -8.05 -7.40
N GLU A 12 -10.13 -8.42 -6.43
CA GLU A 12 -9.90 -7.64 -5.22
C GLU A 12 -9.42 -6.23 -5.57
N ARG A 13 -8.42 -6.13 -6.45
CA ARG A 13 -7.84 -4.86 -6.90
C ARG A 13 -8.87 -3.93 -7.55
N ILE A 14 -9.64 -4.46 -8.51
CA ILE A 14 -10.66 -3.69 -9.23
C ILE A 14 -11.81 -3.34 -8.30
N GLY A 15 -12.26 -4.27 -7.47
CA GLY A 15 -13.31 -4.04 -6.47
C GLY A 15 -12.93 -2.92 -5.51
N PHE A 16 -11.70 -2.91 -5.00
CA PHE A 16 -11.21 -1.85 -4.12
C PHE A 16 -11.14 -0.50 -4.84
N ARG A 17 -10.70 -0.48 -6.11
CA ARG A 17 -10.66 0.72 -6.94
C ARG A 17 -12.05 1.29 -7.23
N ARG A 18 -13.04 0.44 -7.52
CA ARG A 18 -14.44 0.84 -7.75
C ARG A 18 -15.09 1.35 -6.46
N CYS A 19 -14.88 0.65 -5.34
CA CYS A 19 -15.38 1.07 -4.04
C CYS A 19 -14.80 2.42 -3.60
N THR A 20 -13.48 2.59 -3.66
CA THR A 20 -12.80 3.82 -3.22
C THR A 20 -11.66 4.19 -4.16
N PRO A 21 -11.89 5.01 -5.21
CA PRO A 21 -10.82 5.42 -6.13
C PRO A 21 -9.74 6.25 -5.42
N LEU A 22 -10.15 7.12 -4.49
CA LEU A 22 -9.23 7.86 -3.64
C LEU A 22 -8.44 6.92 -2.71
N GLY A 23 -9.10 5.94 -2.11
CA GLY A 23 -8.46 4.92 -1.27
C GLY A 23 -7.42 4.13 -2.07
N TYR A 24 -7.73 3.77 -3.32
CA TYR A 24 -6.80 3.08 -4.22
C TYR A 24 -5.57 3.92 -4.53
N ALA A 25 -5.74 5.22 -4.83
CA ALA A 25 -4.62 6.13 -5.05
C ALA A 25 -3.74 6.27 -3.79
N LEU A 26 -4.36 6.43 -2.62
CA LEU A 26 -3.65 6.50 -1.33
C LEU A 26 -2.90 5.21 -1.01
N HIS A 27 -3.48 4.05 -1.31
CA HIS A 27 -2.82 2.76 -1.15
C HIS A 27 -1.56 2.66 -2.04
N GLY A 28 -1.67 3.10 -3.30
CA GLY A 28 -0.55 3.10 -4.25
C GLY A 28 0.57 4.05 -3.83
N ILE A 29 0.25 5.31 -3.48
CA ILE A 29 1.22 6.29 -2.98
C ILE A 29 1.87 5.79 -1.69
N GLY A 30 1.07 5.24 -0.78
CA GLY A 30 1.57 4.67 0.47
C GLY A 30 2.54 3.51 0.26
N GLY A 31 2.27 2.64 -0.71
CA GLY A 31 3.17 1.57 -1.13
C GLY A 31 4.48 2.10 -1.73
N LEU A 32 4.40 3.11 -2.61
CA LEU A 32 5.59 3.73 -3.21
C LEU A 32 6.48 4.42 -2.17
N LEU A 33 5.89 5.18 -1.25
CA LEU A 33 6.64 5.83 -0.15
C LEU A 33 7.27 4.80 0.79
N GLY A 34 6.57 3.69 1.07
CA GLY A 34 7.14 2.55 1.78
C GLY A 34 8.33 1.95 1.04
N PHE A 35 8.24 1.75 -0.28
CA PHE A 35 9.36 1.22 -1.05
C PHE A 35 10.57 2.17 -1.08
N ILE A 36 10.34 3.46 -1.33
CA ILE A 36 11.40 4.50 -1.31
C ILE A 36 12.04 4.56 0.07
N GLY A 37 11.24 4.62 1.14
CA GLY A 37 11.75 4.64 2.51
C GLY A 37 12.62 3.43 2.84
N LEU A 38 12.24 2.24 2.37
CA LEU A 38 13.02 1.02 2.55
C LEU A 38 14.36 1.07 1.81
N LEU A 39 14.37 1.51 0.55
CA LEU A 39 15.61 1.69 -0.22
C LEU A 39 16.53 2.71 0.43
N SER A 40 16.01 3.86 0.84
CA SER A 40 16.78 4.89 1.54
C SER A 40 17.33 4.39 2.87
N LEU A 41 16.58 3.56 3.61
CA LEU A 41 17.05 2.95 4.84
C LEU A 41 18.25 2.02 4.59
N PHE A 42 18.15 1.12 3.61
CA PHE A 42 19.28 0.23 3.28
C PHE A 42 20.50 1.00 2.77
N ALA A 43 20.31 1.99 1.89
CA ALA A 43 21.39 2.80 1.37
C ALA A 43 22.10 3.61 2.48
N SER A 44 21.33 4.23 3.37
CA SER A 44 21.90 5.01 4.49
C SER A 44 22.62 4.13 5.51
N LEU A 45 22.11 2.93 5.82
CA LEU A 45 22.79 1.99 6.70
C LEU A 45 24.09 1.46 6.08
N ALA A 46 24.08 1.11 4.79
CA ALA A 46 25.29 0.69 4.08
C ALA A 46 26.34 1.81 4.06
N TYR A 47 25.92 3.05 3.81
CA TYR A 47 26.81 4.21 3.83
C TYR A 47 27.37 4.49 5.23
N ALA A 48 26.54 4.44 6.27
CA ALA A 48 26.98 4.61 7.66
C ALA A 48 27.98 3.53 8.07
N ALA A 49 27.74 2.26 7.72
CA ALA A 49 28.67 1.17 7.98
C ALA A 49 30.01 1.36 7.25
N TYR A 50 29.98 1.77 5.98
CA TYR A 50 31.18 2.10 5.21
C TYR A 50 32.00 3.22 5.88
N ARG A 51 31.36 4.30 6.32
CA ARG A 51 32.02 5.41 7.04
C ARG A 51 32.56 4.98 8.40
N GLY A 52 31.86 4.06 9.08
CA GLY A 52 32.33 3.40 10.31
C GLY A 52 33.64 2.64 10.09
N ILE A 53 33.70 1.81 9.05
CA ILE A 53 34.90 1.03 8.70
C ILE A 53 36.05 1.97 8.28
N ALA A 54 35.74 3.02 7.52
CA ALA A 54 36.73 4.00 7.08
C ALA A 54 37.21 4.96 8.20
N GLY A 55 36.70 4.84 9.43
CA GLY A 55 37.07 5.70 10.56
C GLY A 55 36.61 7.16 10.42
N THR A 56 35.72 7.47 9.48
CA THR A 56 35.23 8.83 9.18
C THR A 56 33.74 8.96 9.50
N PHE A 57 33.29 8.21 10.50
CA PHE A 57 31.91 8.21 10.97
C PHE A 57 31.60 9.50 11.73
N ASP A 58 30.48 10.09 11.38
CA ASP A 58 29.89 11.21 12.10
C ASP A 58 28.49 10.81 12.55
N THR A 59 28.17 11.11 13.81
CA THR A 59 26.83 10.97 14.39
C THR A 59 25.74 11.68 13.58
N SER A 60 26.07 12.73 12.84
CA SER A 60 25.14 13.39 11.92
C SER A 60 24.58 12.41 10.88
N LEU A 61 25.31 11.37 10.47
CA LEU A 61 24.85 10.37 9.50
C LEU A 61 23.64 9.55 9.99
N LEU A 62 23.37 9.54 11.31
CA LEU A 62 22.22 8.84 11.89
C LEU A 62 20.87 9.47 11.54
N TRP A 63 20.81 10.72 11.04
CA TRP A 63 19.54 11.30 10.60
C TRP A 63 19.02 10.63 9.33
N MET A 64 19.91 10.13 8.46
CA MET A 64 19.55 9.52 7.18
C MET A 64 18.64 8.28 7.33
N PRO A 65 18.96 7.29 8.18
CA PRO A 65 18.05 6.17 8.41
C PRO A 65 16.75 6.62 9.07
N VAL A 66 16.78 7.66 9.93
CA VAL A 66 15.56 8.24 10.52
C VAL A 66 14.63 8.82 9.45
N ALA A 67 15.18 9.48 8.42
CA ALA A 67 14.38 9.97 7.29
C ALA A 67 13.75 8.80 6.50
N GLY A 68 14.49 7.73 6.25
CA GLY A 68 13.98 6.49 5.64
C GLY A 68 12.82 5.88 6.44
N LEU A 69 12.95 5.81 7.77
CA LEU A 69 11.88 5.40 8.68
C LEU A 69 10.65 6.31 8.57
N GLY A 70 10.85 7.62 8.48
CA GLY A 70 9.78 8.60 8.30
C GLY A 70 8.91 8.32 7.06
N PHE A 71 9.55 8.03 5.92
CA PHE A 71 8.82 7.63 4.71
C PHE A 71 8.00 6.35 4.91
N GLY A 72 8.52 5.38 5.66
CA GLY A 72 7.79 4.19 6.06
C GLY A 72 6.56 4.48 6.93
N VAL A 73 6.68 5.40 7.91
CA VAL A 73 5.55 5.83 8.76
C VAL A 73 4.45 6.42 7.88
N VAL A 74 4.82 7.37 7.03
CA VAL A 74 3.88 8.09 6.16
C VAL A 74 3.21 7.13 5.19
N GLY A 75 3.99 6.27 4.53
CA GLY A 75 3.47 5.26 3.62
C GLY A 75 2.51 4.28 4.31
N GLY A 76 2.88 3.81 5.51
CA GLY A 76 2.02 3.00 6.37
C GLY A 76 0.69 3.67 6.70
N SER A 77 0.74 4.95 7.06
CA SER A 77 -0.42 5.74 7.46
C SER A 77 -1.39 5.96 6.31
N LEU A 78 -0.88 6.28 5.11
CA LEU A 78 -1.71 6.47 3.91
C LEU A 78 -2.46 5.20 3.54
N THR A 79 -1.81 4.04 3.61
CA THR A 79 -2.50 2.78 3.32
C THR A 79 -3.49 2.37 4.43
N ALA A 80 -3.19 2.70 5.70
CA ALA A 80 -4.15 2.53 6.78
C ALA A 80 -5.40 3.41 6.56
N LEU A 81 -5.22 4.65 6.13
CA LEU A 81 -6.31 5.56 5.75
C LEU A 81 -7.10 5.02 4.56
N ALA A 82 -6.43 4.51 3.52
CA ALA A 82 -7.09 3.87 2.38
C ALA A 82 -8.02 2.73 2.82
N ARG A 83 -7.55 1.86 3.71
CA ARG A 83 -8.36 0.76 4.26
C ARG A 83 -9.47 1.26 5.18
N SER A 84 -9.25 2.33 5.94
CA SER A 84 -10.29 2.95 6.76
C SER A 84 -11.43 3.49 5.88
N LEU A 85 -11.12 4.12 4.76
CA LEU A 85 -12.11 4.58 3.78
C LEU A 85 -12.91 3.41 3.19
N ALA A 86 -12.24 2.32 2.81
CA ALA A 86 -12.91 1.13 2.29
C ALA A 86 -13.82 0.47 3.35
N LYS A 87 -13.37 0.40 4.61
CA LYS A 87 -14.18 -0.11 5.73
C LYS A 87 -15.43 0.72 5.96
N ARG A 88 -15.38 2.05 5.77
CA ARG A 88 -16.57 2.92 5.87
C ARG A 88 -17.63 2.60 4.82
N LYS A 89 -17.22 2.06 3.67
CA LYS A 89 -18.13 1.56 2.63
C LYS A 89 -18.46 0.06 2.77
N SER A 90 -18.14 -0.53 3.92
CA SER A 90 -18.35 -1.97 4.18
C SER A 90 -17.70 -2.87 3.14
N TYR A 91 -16.55 -2.46 2.58
CA TYR A 91 -15.83 -3.28 1.61
C TYR A 91 -15.40 -4.60 2.24
N ARG A 92 -15.71 -5.70 1.56
CA ARG A 92 -15.31 -7.05 1.92
C ARG A 92 -14.90 -7.81 0.67
N TYR A 93 -13.86 -8.61 0.79
CA TYR A 93 -13.45 -9.55 -0.23
C TYR A 93 -13.73 -10.98 0.25
N ASP A 94 -14.47 -11.75 -0.55
CA ASP A 94 -14.73 -13.16 -0.31
C ASP A 94 -13.70 -14.01 -1.05
N TYR A 95 -12.76 -14.57 -0.30
CA TYR A 95 -11.69 -15.41 -0.85
C TYR A 95 -12.18 -16.74 -1.43
N ALA A 96 -13.32 -17.27 -0.97
CA ALA A 96 -13.86 -18.53 -1.46
C ALA A 96 -14.54 -18.34 -2.82
N SER A 97 -15.33 -17.28 -2.96
CA SER A 97 -16.08 -16.99 -4.18
C SER A 97 -15.33 -16.08 -5.16
N ARG A 98 -14.18 -15.52 -4.77
CA ARG A 98 -13.43 -14.50 -5.53
C ARG A 98 -14.31 -13.32 -5.94
N MET A 99 -15.01 -12.77 -4.96
CA MET A 99 -15.95 -11.67 -5.16
C MET A 99 -15.64 -10.52 -4.21
N SER A 100 -15.73 -9.31 -4.74
CA SER A 100 -15.61 -8.08 -3.97
C SER A 100 -16.99 -7.47 -3.76
N CYS A 101 -17.33 -7.16 -2.51
CA CYS A 101 -18.62 -6.59 -2.12
C CYS A 101 -18.38 -5.25 -1.41
N TRP A 102 -19.19 -4.24 -1.73
CA TRP A 102 -19.21 -2.96 -1.01
C TRP A 102 -20.59 -2.33 -1.04
N ARG A 103 -20.82 -1.36 -0.16
CA ARG A 103 -22.08 -0.62 -0.10
C ARG A 103 -21.94 0.76 -0.72
N GLU A 104 -22.87 1.10 -1.61
CA GLU A 104 -22.89 2.38 -2.31
C GLU A 104 -24.32 2.87 -2.47
N GLY A 105 -24.62 4.09 -1.98
CA GLY A 105 -25.97 4.66 -2.06
C GLY A 105 -27.04 3.83 -1.33
N GLY A 106 -26.66 3.05 -0.33
CA GLY A 106 -27.58 2.18 0.42
C GLY A 106 -27.74 0.77 -0.17
N ALA A 107 -27.37 0.55 -1.43
CA ALA A 107 -27.39 -0.75 -2.11
C ALA A 107 -26.06 -1.47 -1.99
N GLU A 108 -26.11 -2.81 -1.93
CA GLU A 108 -24.91 -3.65 -2.02
C GLU A 108 -24.51 -3.83 -3.49
N ARG A 109 -23.23 -3.62 -3.75
CA ARG A 109 -22.60 -3.83 -5.05
C ARG A 109 -21.62 -4.98 -4.92
N THR A 110 -21.68 -5.90 -5.87
CA THR A 110 -20.77 -7.02 -5.98
C THR A 110 -20.03 -6.93 -7.30
N TYR A 111 -18.78 -7.40 -7.31
CA TYR A 111 -17.99 -7.55 -8.51
C TYR A 111 -17.21 -8.84 -8.42
N SER A 112 -17.52 -9.75 -9.35
CA SER A 112 -17.02 -11.12 -9.39
C SER A 112 -15.98 -11.32 -10.49
N PHE A 113 -15.35 -12.50 -10.47
CA PHE A 113 -14.46 -12.92 -11.54
C PHE A 113 -15.17 -13.05 -12.89
N ASP A 114 -16.41 -13.54 -12.91
CA ASP A 114 -17.20 -13.68 -14.14
C ASP A 114 -17.50 -12.32 -14.78
N ASP A 115 -17.80 -11.31 -13.96
CA ASP A 115 -17.99 -9.92 -14.43
C ASP A 115 -16.70 -9.39 -15.08
N TRP A 116 -15.54 -9.67 -14.47
CA TRP A 116 -14.25 -9.30 -15.03
C TRP A 116 -13.95 -9.98 -16.37
N GLN A 117 -14.30 -11.26 -16.51
CA GLN A 117 -14.13 -11.98 -17.78
C GLN A 117 -15.06 -11.43 -18.86
N ALA A 118 -16.32 -11.14 -18.53
CA ALA A 118 -17.30 -10.58 -19.45
C ALA A 118 -16.90 -9.18 -19.95
N GLU A 119 -16.33 -8.33 -19.08
CA GLU A 119 -15.81 -7.02 -19.46
C GLU A 119 -14.60 -7.09 -20.41
N ARG A 120 -13.80 -8.16 -20.35
CA ARG A 120 -12.62 -8.35 -21.21
C ARG A 120 -12.92 -8.88 -22.61
N GLN A 121 -14.10 -9.48 -22.81
CA GLN A 121 -14.53 -10.04 -24.09
C GLN A 121 -15.32 -9.03 -24.95
N ARG A 122 -15.58 -7.83 -24.42
CA ARG A 122 -16.17 -6.70 -25.15
C ARG A 122 -15.08 -5.77 -25.67
#